data_AF-A0AAU8FJE2-F1
#
_entry.id   AF-A0AAU8FJE2-F1
#
_cell.length_a   1.000
_cell.length_b   1.000
_cell.length_c   1.000
_cell.angle_alpha   90.00
_cell.angle_beta   90.00
_cell.angle_gamma   90.00
#
_symmetry.space_group_name_H-M   'P 1'
#
loop_
_entity.id
_entity.type
_entity.pdbx_description
1 polymer ?
#
loop_
_entity_poly.entity_id
_entity_poly.type
_entity_poly.pdbx_seq_one_letter_code
_entity_poly.pdbx_strand_id
1 'polypeptide(L)'
;MKRLIPIVVLLGLASMQIGCRKDKDEQPDPKPEPVRLDPDTVSALLTRTSFYVTDAWRFAGTDSVDMFKEDTLLRLYANAAFLNFRISKGNGEIMFHGGSQIPNTEIPGNALTFSLNIRIFLPTQMSLKWNDEMGTVGVETSGTTSYFPMIVPGKKGYLDPAGFNIKMSMEQARNAAVKPSMRFIYEDDDPKLGKVTYKITMKPMYQYYRDPDQQTSAKYVVFP
;
A
#
# COMPACT_ATOMS: atom_id res chain seq x y z
N MET A 1 -68.11 -30.80 -69.27
CA MET A 1 -67.59 -32.01 -68.57
C MET A 1 -66.36 -31.58 -67.79
N LYS A 2 -66.48 -31.41 -66.46
CA LYS A 2 -66.03 -32.32 -65.38
C LYS A 2 -64.50 -32.24 -65.14
N ARG A 3 -64.05 -31.50 -64.10
CA ARG A 3 -63.58 -31.97 -62.76
C ARG A 3 -62.03 -32.18 -62.76
N LEU A 4 -61.20 -31.90 -61.75
CA LEU A 4 -61.27 -31.58 -60.31
C LEU A 4 -59.84 -31.16 -59.84
N ILE A 5 -59.74 -30.32 -58.81
CA ILE A 5 -58.55 -30.13 -57.92
C ILE A 5 -58.76 -31.04 -56.67
N PRO A 6 -57.71 -31.62 -56.05
CA PRO A 6 -57.22 -31.14 -54.73
C PRO A 6 -55.67 -31.20 -54.57
N ILE A 7 -54.99 -30.19 -54.01
CA ILE A 7 -54.60 -29.95 -52.59
C ILE A 7 -53.74 -31.08 -51.98
N VAL A 8 -52.53 -30.76 -51.50
CA VAL A 8 -52.04 -30.95 -50.10
C VAL A 8 -50.49 -30.78 -50.01
N VAL A 9 -50.08 -29.67 -49.37
CA VAL A 9 -49.12 -29.51 -48.24
C VAL A 9 -47.68 -30.06 -48.34
N LEU A 10 -46.68 -29.17 -48.24
CA LEU A 10 -45.67 -29.06 -47.15
C LEU A 10 -44.63 -27.97 -47.56
N LEU A 11 -44.58 -26.81 -46.89
CA LEU A 11 -43.66 -26.48 -45.78
C LEU A 11 -42.18 -26.63 -46.19
N GLY A 12 -41.33 -25.61 -46.24
CA GLY A 12 -41.43 -24.27 -45.67
C GLY A 12 -40.24 -23.39 -46.07
N LEU A 13 -40.36 -22.11 -45.72
CA LEU A 13 -39.44 -21.03 -45.99
C LEU A 13 -38.05 -21.26 -45.36
N ALA A 14 -37.01 -21.17 -46.18
CA ALA A 14 -35.67 -20.71 -45.83
C ALA A 14 -35.09 -20.19 -47.17
N SER A 15 -34.74 -18.92 -47.35
CA SER A 15 -33.76 -18.19 -46.55
C SER A 15 -33.88 -16.69 -46.86
N MET A 16 -34.56 -15.94 -46.00
CA MET A 16 -34.25 -14.53 -45.77
C MET A 16 -33.45 -14.47 -44.47
N GLN A 17 -32.13 -14.61 -44.56
CA GLN A 17 -31.27 -14.16 -43.47
C GLN A 17 -31.07 -12.65 -43.62
N ILE A 18 -32.08 -11.92 -43.17
CA ILE A 18 -31.92 -10.54 -42.71
C ILE A 18 -30.90 -10.64 -41.58
N GLY A 19 -29.71 -10.08 -41.82
CA GLY A 19 -28.67 -9.97 -40.81
C GLY A 19 -29.19 -9.16 -39.64
N CYS A 20 -29.58 -9.85 -38.57
CA CYS A 20 -29.69 -9.28 -37.24
C CYS A 20 -28.28 -8.84 -36.81
N ARG A 21 -27.90 -7.61 -37.16
CA ARG A 21 -26.92 -6.87 -36.38
C ARG A 21 -27.56 -6.67 -35.00
N LYS A 22 -27.27 -7.58 -34.08
CA LYS A 22 -27.25 -7.22 -32.67
C LYS A 22 -26.10 -6.24 -32.54
N ASP A 23 -26.42 -4.96 -32.49
CA ASP A 23 -25.58 -4.02 -31.77
C ASP A 23 -25.41 -4.63 -30.38
N LYS A 24 -24.26 -5.27 -30.17
CA LYS A 24 -23.79 -5.52 -28.82
C LYS A 24 -23.45 -4.13 -28.32
N ASP A 25 -24.38 -3.54 -27.58
CA ASP A 25 -24.03 -2.59 -26.54
C ASP A 25 -22.93 -3.28 -25.73
N GLU A 26 -21.67 -2.94 -26.02
CA GLU A 26 -20.56 -3.13 -25.11
C GLU A 26 -20.88 -2.26 -23.90
N GLN A 27 -21.75 -2.77 -23.05
CA GLN A 27 -21.92 -2.25 -21.71
C GLN A 27 -20.52 -2.34 -21.10
N PRO A 28 -19.86 -1.20 -20.81
CA PRO A 28 -18.51 -1.24 -20.29
C PRO A 28 -18.54 -2.11 -19.03
N ASP A 29 -17.64 -3.09 -18.96
CA ASP A 29 -17.52 -3.96 -17.81
C ASP A 29 -17.60 -3.09 -16.54
N PRO A 30 -18.42 -3.46 -15.54
CA PRO A 30 -18.52 -2.70 -14.31
C PRO A 30 -17.10 -2.46 -13.80
N LYS A 31 -16.71 -1.19 -13.67
CA LYS A 31 -15.41 -0.86 -13.08
C LYS A 31 -15.33 -1.60 -11.74
N PRO A 32 -14.25 -2.35 -11.47
CA PRO A 32 -14.10 -3.05 -10.21
C PRO A 32 -14.38 -2.07 -9.07
N GLU A 33 -15.22 -2.47 -8.12
CA GLU A 33 -15.45 -1.62 -6.96
C GLU A 33 -14.10 -1.29 -6.30
N PRO A 34 -13.89 -0.02 -5.91
CA PRO A 34 -12.64 0.35 -5.27
C PRO A 34 -12.43 -0.50 -4.03
N VAL A 35 -11.24 -1.08 -3.87
CA VAL A 35 -10.87 -1.85 -2.67
C VAL A 35 -10.99 -0.93 -1.47
N ARG A 36 -11.75 -1.35 -0.45
CA ARG A 36 -11.95 -0.61 0.80
C ARG A 36 -11.37 -1.40 1.96
N LEU A 37 -10.77 -0.69 2.90
CA LEU A 37 -10.27 -1.26 4.14
C LEU A 37 -11.29 -1.07 5.26
N ASP A 38 -11.08 -1.81 6.35
CA ASP A 38 -11.84 -1.68 7.60
C ASP A 38 -10.97 -0.98 8.66
N PRO A 39 -11.47 0.07 9.34
CA PRO A 39 -10.66 0.88 10.26
C PRO A 39 -10.15 0.09 11.47
N ASP A 40 -10.94 -0.86 11.97
CA ASP A 40 -10.56 -1.69 13.12
C ASP A 40 -9.47 -2.68 12.72
N THR A 41 -9.58 -3.29 11.54
CA THR A 41 -8.58 -4.19 10.95
C THR A 41 -7.26 -3.46 10.68
N VAL A 42 -7.32 -2.28 10.05
CA VAL A 42 -6.12 -1.45 9.82
C VAL A 42 -5.48 -1.09 11.16
N SER A 43 -6.28 -0.67 12.14
CA SER A 43 -5.76 -0.34 13.46
C SER A 43 -5.09 -1.54 14.11
N ALA A 44 -5.72 -2.71 14.09
CA ALA A 44 -5.17 -3.93 14.69
C ALA A 44 -3.85 -4.38 14.05
N LEU A 45 -3.70 -4.21 12.73
CA LEU A 45 -2.50 -4.63 12.00
C LEU A 45 -1.35 -3.61 12.12
N LEU A 46 -1.67 -2.33 12.20
CA LEU A 46 -0.67 -1.26 12.26
C LEU A 46 -0.22 -0.92 13.67
N THR A 47 -1.11 -1.00 14.67
CA THR A 47 -0.79 -0.52 16.02
C THR A 47 0.42 -1.26 16.58
N ARG A 48 1.41 -0.48 17.07
CA ARG A 48 2.67 -0.98 17.66
C ARG A 48 3.56 -1.77 16.70
N THR A 49 3.26 -1.79 15.41
CA THR A 49 4.14 -2.37 14.39
C THR A 49 5.09 -1.29 13.87
N SER A 50 6.37 -1.64 13.79
CA SER A 50 7.40 -0.78 13.18
C SER A 50 7.57 -1.16 11.71
N PHE A 51 7.93 -0.22 10.86
CA PHE A 51 7.99 -0.37 9.41
C PHE A 51 9.30 0.18 8.86
N TYR A 52 9.83 -0.53 7.87
CA TYR A 52 10.99 -0.14 7.07
C TYR A 52 10.52 0.31 5.69
N VAL A 53 10.97 1.48 5.24
CA VAL A 53 10.67 1.98 3.89
C VAL A 53 11.57 1.26 2.89
N THR A 54 10.99 0.44 2.01
CA THR A 54 11.74 -0.33 1.02
C THR A 54 11.81 0.35 -0.32
N ASP A 55 10.81 1.18 -0.66
CA ASP A 55 10.73 1.84 -1.95
C ASP A 55 10.10 3.21 -1.79
N ALA A 56 10.64 4.18 -2.52
CA ALA A 56 10.08 5.52 -2.62
C ALA A 56 10.21 6.00 -4.06
N TRP A 57 9.08 6.21 -4.72
CA TRP A 57 9.02 6.59 -6.13
C TRP A 57 8.24 7.87 -6.30
N ARG A 58 8.72 8.77 -7.17
CA ARG A 58 7.98 9.92 -7.67
C ARG A 58 7.58 9.67 -9.12
N PHE A 59 6.32 9.93 -9.44
CA PHE A 59 5.78 9.85 -10.79
C PHE A 59 5.32 11.23 -11.27
N ALA A 60 5.69 11.61 -12.49
CA ALA A 60 5.27 12.84 -13.15
C ALA A 60 4.87 12.49 -14.59
N GLY A 61 3.57 12.35 -14.85
CA GLY A 61 3.09 11.78 -16.11
C GLY A 61 3.60 10.36 -16.33
N THR A 62 4.37 10.13 -17.39
CA THR A 62 4.99 8.84 -17.72
C THR A 62 6.36 8.63 -17.05
N ASP A 63 6.96 9.69 -16.53
CA ASP A 63 8.29 9.63 -15.92
C ASP A 63 8.22 9.12 -14.49
N SER A 64 9.22 8.33 -14.10
CA SER A 64 9.36 7.85 -12.72
C SER A 64 10.80 7.96 -12.24
N VAL A 65 10.96 8.36 -10.97
CA VAL A 65 12.26 8.55 -10.32
C VAL A 65 12.27 7.77 -9.00
N ASP A 66 13.33 6.99 -8.81
CA ASP A 66 13.67 6.35 -7.54
C ASP A 66 14.24 7.41 -6.58
N MET A 67 13.46 7.74 -5.56
CA MET A 67 13.79 8.81 -4.63
C MET A 67 14.96 8.47 -3.72
N PHE A 68 15.33 7.20 -3.54
CA PHE A 68 16.54 6.84 -2.80
C PHE A 68 17.83 7.14 -3.56
N LYS A 69 17.75 7.32 -4.88
CA LYS A 69 18.88 7.77 -5.72
C LYS A 69 18.93 9.29 -5.82
N GLU A 70 17.76 9.93 -5.83
CA GLU A 70 17.65 11.39 -5.97
C GLU A 70 17.85 12.15 -4.64
N ASP A 71 17.30 11.63 -3.54
CA ASP A 71 17.34 12.28 -2.23
C ASP A 71 18.21 11.48 -1.23
N THR A 72 19.39 12.02 -0.95
CA THR A 72 20.34 11.41 -0.02
C THR A 72 19.85 11.41 1.42
N LEU A 73 19.08 12.42 1.84
CA LEU A 73 18.50 12.45 3.19
C LEU A 73 17.47 11.35 3.33
N LEU A 74 16.60 11.17 2.33
CA LEU A 74 15.62 10.10 2.33
C LEU A 74 16.27 8.72 2.48
N ARG A 75 17.36 8.45 1.73
CA ARG A 75 18.11 7.21 1.87
C ARG A 75 18.73 7.04 3.26
N LEU A 76 19.27 8.11 3.84
CA LEU A 76 19.84 8.07 5.20
C LEU A 76 18.77 7.73 6.23
N TYR A 77 17.64 8.45 6.19
CA TYR A 77 16.54 8.25 7.14
C TYR A 77 15.86 6.91 6.99
N ALA A 78 15.66 6.39 5.77
CA ALA A 78 15.09 5.06 5.57
C ALA A 78 15.88 3.96 6.30
N ASN A 79 17.21 4.14 6.46
CA ASN A 79 18.09 3.18 7.12
C ASN A 79 18.33 3.44 8.62
N ALA A 80 17.80 4.56 9.16
CA ALA A 80 18.04 4.99 10.54
C ALA A 80 16.77 5.26 11.34
N ALA A 81 15.64 5.55 10.67
CA ALA A 81 14.36 5.91 11.27
C ALA A 81 13.26 4.95 10.78
N PHE A 82 12.75 4.15 11.71
CA PHE A 82 11.75 3.12 11.43
C PHE A 82 10.38 3.56 11.92
N LEU A 83 9.42 3.69 11.01
CA LEU A 83 8.11 4.29 11.29
C LEU A 83 7.28 3.36 12.18
N ASN A 84 6.67 3.91 13.22
CA ASN A 84 5.80 3.18 14.14
C ASN A 84 4.42 3.84 14.15
N PHE A 85 3.39 3.02 13.95
CA PHE A 85 2.02 3.51 13.86
C PHE A 85 1.34 3.40 15.23
N ARG A 86 0.89 4.54 15.75
CA ARG A 86 0.05 4.63 16.95
C ARG A 86 -1.35 5.00 16.52
N ILE A 87 -2.14 3.99 16.21
CA ILE A 87 -3.45 4.15 15.58
C ILE A 87 -4.53 3.35 16.31
N SER A 88 -5.71 3.94 16.46
CA SER A 88 -6.91 3.32 17.03
C SER A 88 -8.13 3.80 16.27
N LYS A 89 -8.98 2.87 15.84
CA LYS A 89 -10.19 3.14 15.03
C LYS A 89 -9.90 4.08 13.85
N GLY A 90 -8.80 3.84 13.13
CA GLY A 90 -8.39 4.61 11.96
C GLY A 90 -7.81 6.00 12.25
N ASN A 91 -7.66 6.39 13.51
CA ASN A 91 -7.14 7.70 13.92
C ASN A 91 -5.87 7.56 14.76
N GLY A 92 -4.92 8.48 14.60
CA GLY A 92 -3.69 8.44 15.37
C GLY A 92 -2.54 9.25 14.79
N GLU A 93 -1.32 8.76 14.99
CA GLU A 93 -0.10 9.41 14.54
C GLU A 93 0.95 8.38 14.09
N ILE A 94 1.90 8.85 13.28
CA ILE A 94 3.12 8.11 12.96
C ILE A 94 4.25 8.68 13.83
N MET A 95 4.91 7.80 14.56
CA MET A 95 6.16 8.09 15.26
C MET A 95 7.29 7.32 14.58
N PHE A 96 8.51 7.43 15.11
CA PHE A 96 9.59 6.58 14.65
C PHE A 96 10.52 6.14 15.78
N HIS A 97 11.18 5.01 15.53
CA HIS A 97 12.30 4.50 16.31
C HIS A 97 13.61 4.81 15.59
N GLY A 98 14.62 5.22 16.35
CA GLY A 98 16.00 5.22 15.86
C GLY A 98 16.58 3.81 15.85
N GLY A 99 17.43 3.49 14.88
CA GLY A 99 18.12 2.21 14.84
C GLY A 99 19.11 2.11 13.69
N SER A 100 19.49 0.89 13.35
CA SER A 100 20.38 0.60 12.22
C SER A 100 20.18 -0.81 11.70
N GLN A 101 20.54 -1.02 10.43
CA GLN A 101 20.68 -2.36 9.88
C GLN A 101 21.87 -3.07 10.51
N ILE A 102 21.72 -4.37 10.79
CA ILE A 102 22.79 -5.24 11.30
C ILE A 102 23.00 -6.41 10.33
N PRO A 103 24.15 -7.11 10.38
CA PRO A 103 24.33 -8.34 9.62
C PRO A 103 23.24 -9.38 9.96
N ASN A 104 22.77 -10.11 8.95
CA ASN A 104 21.85 -11.22 9.15
C ASN A 104 22.65 -12.52 9.34
N THR A 105 22.76 -12.97 10.59
CA THR A 105 23.46 -14.21 10.97
C THR A 105 22.52 -15.31 11.48
N GLU A 106 21.25 -15.00 11.69
CA GLU A 106 20.30 -15.86 12.41
C GLU A 106 19.09 -16.27 11.55
N ILE A 107 18.68 -15.45 10.59
CA ILE A 107 17.47 -15.68 9.80
C ILE A 107 17.85 -16.20 8.40
N PRO A 108 17.38 -17.39 8.00
CA PRO A 108 17.65 -17.93 6.66
C PRO A 108 17.14 -17.03 5.53
N GLY A 109 17.85 -17.07 4.40
CA GLY A 109 17.49 -16.35 3.18
C GLY A 109 18.03 -14.92 3.13
N ASN A 110 17.39 -14.07 2.33
CA ASN A 110 17.80 -12.68 2.09
C ASN A 110 17.13 -11.67 3.04
N ALA A 111 16.62 -12.13 4.19
CA ALA A 111 15.96 -11.25 5.14
C ALA A 111 16.90 -10.14 5.64
N LEU A 112 16.34 -8.93 5.80
CA LEU A 112 17.06 -7.79 6.35
C LEU A 112 16.86 -7.76 7.86
N THR A 113 17.93 -7.57 8.63
CA THR A 113 17.89 -7.52 10.09
C THR A 113 18.31 -6.15 10.59
N PHE A 114 17.70 -5.71 11.68
CA PHE A 114 17.89 -4.38 12.25
C PHE A 114 17.96 -4.45 13.77
N SER A 115 18.64 -3.48 14.38
CA SER A 115 18.58 -3.19 15.81
C SER A 115 17.91 -1.84 16.00
N LEU A 116 16.81 -1.80 16.76
CA LEU A 116 16.03 -0.59 17.02
C LEU A 116 16.08 -0.23 18.49
N ASN A 117 16.06 1.07 18.80
CA ASN A 117 15.71 1.56 20.12
C ASN A 117 14.19 1.43 20.31
N ILE A 118 13.75 0.59 21.24
CA ILE A 118 12.33 0.31 21.49
C ILE A 118 11.72 1.12 22.62
N ARG A 119 12.53 1.93 23.32
CA ARG A 119 12.09 2.71 24.50
C ARG A 119 11.65 4.11 24.11
N ILE A 120 12.30 4.71 23.14
CA ILE A 120 12.08 6.10 22.73
C ILE A 120 11.38 6.11 21.39
N PHE A 121 10.23 6.77 21.34
CA PHE A 121 9.50 7.09 20.12
C PHE A 121 9.62 8.58 19.89
N LEU A 122 10.05 8.97 18.71
CA LEU A 122 10.19 10.37 18.32
C LEU A 122 9.06 10.76 17.35
N PRO A 123 8.52 11.98 17.45
CA PRO A 123 7.41 12.41 16.62
C PRO A 123 7.86 12.69 15.19
N THR A 124 7.05 12.27 14.21
CA THR A 124 7.25 12.64 12.80
C THR A 124 6.44 13.86 12.37
N GLN A 125 5.46 14.29 13.18
CA GLN A 125 4.42 15.28 12.83
C GLN A 125 3.51 14.81 11.68
N MET A 126 3.30 13.50 11.54
CA MET A 126 2.29 12.92 10.67
C MET A 126 1.10 12.43 11.49
N SER A 127 -0.08 12.97 11.22
CA SER A 127 -1.35 12.51 11.78
C SER A 127 -2.04 11.54 10.83
N LEU A 128 -2.79 10.61 11.40
CA LEU A 128 -3.58 9.60 10.70
C LEU A 128 -5.04 9.85 11.01
N LYS A 129 -5.87 9.86 9.98
CA LYS A 129 -7.32 10.01 10.11
C LYS A 129 -8.04 9.11 9.13
N TRP A 130 -9.08 8.44 9.59
CA TRP A 130 -9.91 7.62 8.72
C TRP A 130 -10.64 8.50 7.71
N ASN A 131 -10.66 8.08 6.45
CA ASN A 131 -11.41 8.69 5.37
C ASN A 131 -12.53 7.73 4.96
N ASP A 132 -13.75 8.01 5.43
CA ASP A 132 -14.93 7.20 5.14
C ASP A 132 -15.29 7.18 3.64
N GLU A 133 -15.06 8.27 2.92
CA GLU A 133 -15.37 8.34 1.48
C GLU A 133 -14.46 7.37 0.70
N MET A 134 -13.16 7.41 0.99
CA MET A 134 -12.16 6.56 0.33
C MET A 134 -12.08 5.15 0.92
N GLY A 135 -12.65 4.92 2.11
CA GLY A 135 -12.56 3.63 2.81
C GLY A 135 -11.12 3.27 3.17
N THR A 136 -10.32 4.25 3.61
CA THR A 136 -8.90 4.05 3.95
C THR A 136 -8.40 5.09 4.94
N VAL A 137 -7.17 4.94 5.43
CA VAL A 137 -6.51 5.91 6.30
C VAL A 137 -5.87 7.02 5.45
N GLY A 138 -6.26 8.27 5.70
CA GLY A 138 -5.55 9.45 5.27
C GLY A 138 -4.38 9.78 6.21
N VAL A 139 -3.35 10.40 5.66
CA VAL A 139 -2.19 10.91 6.39
C VAL A 139 -1.99 12.38 6.05
N GLU A 140 -1.71 13.19 7.06
CA GLU A 140 -1.41 14.61 6.90
C GLU A 140 -0.16 14.97 7.71
N THR A 141 0.71 15.76 7.10
CA THR A 141 1.93 16.29 7.72
C THR A 141 1.62 17.66 8.33
N SER A 142 1.68 17.78 9.65
CA SER A 142 1.35 19.02 10.35
C SER A 142 2.55 19.96 10.54
N GLY A 143 3.77 19.43 10.44
CA GLY A 143 4.98 20.19 10.73
C GLY A 143 6.26 19.45 10.34
N THR A 144 7.38 20.14 10.52
CA THR A 144 8.73 19.58 10.36
C THR A 144 9.38 19.50 11.73
N THR A 145 10.10 18.42 12.02
CA THR A 145 10.87 18.29 13.28
C THR A 145 12.37 18.34 13.01
N SER A 146 13.15 18.70 14.03
CA SER A 146 14.61 18.58 13.97
C SER A 146 15.08 17.13 13.82
N TYR A 147 14.24 16.17 14.21
CA TYR A 147 14.53 14.74 14.14
C TYR A 147 14.12 14.11 12.80
N PHE A 148 13.24 14.75 12.03
CA PHE A 148 12.69 14.23 10.79
C PHE A 148 12.47 15.39 9.78
N PRO A 149 13.55 16.09 9.38
CA PRO A 149 13.50 17.37 8.66
C PRO A 149 13.06 17.25 7.19
N MET A 150 13.01 16.03 6.65
CA MET A 150 12.55 15.73 5.29
C MET A 150 11.03 15.83 5.11
N ILE A 151 10.27 15.91 6.21
CA ILE A 151 8.82 16.05 6.14
C ILE A 151 8.46 17.52 5.94
N VAL A 152 7.77 17.78 4.82
CA VAL A 152 7.25 19.09 4.46
C VAL A 152 5.82 19.22 5.01
N PRO A 153 5.46 20.29 5.73
CA PRO A 153 4.12 20.48 6.27
C PRO A 153 3.07 20.66 5.17
N GLY A 154 1.82 20.29 5.47
CA GLY A 154 0.65 20.47 4.60
C GLY A 154 0.51 19.41 3.51
N LYS A 155 1.43 18.44 3.41
CA LYS A 155 1.33 17.31 2.49
C LYS A 155 0.31 16.31 3.00
N LYS A 156 -0.54 15.84 2.09
CA LYS A 156 -1.60 14.87 2.35
C LYS A 156 -1.40 13.64 1.48
N GLY A 157 -1.76 12.50 2.03
CA GLY A 157 -1.73 11.24 1.33
C GLY A 157 -2.74 10.26 1.91
N TYR A 158 -2.73 9.04 1.41
CA TYR A 158 -3.58 7.97 1.88
C TYR A 158 -2.89 6.62 1.78
N LEU A 159 -3.29 5.70 2.64
CA LEU A 159 -2.93 4.31 2.56
C LEU A 159 -3.63 3.69 1.35
N ASP A 160 -2.87 3.13 0.42
CA ASP A 160 -3.39 2.45 -0.76
C ASP A 160 -4.06 1.13 -0.35
N PRO A 161 -5.40 1.00 -0.50
CA PRO A 161 -6.10 -0.22 -0.11
C PRO A 161 -5.63 -1.47 -0.87
N ALA A 162 -5.31 -1.33 -2.16
CA ALA A 162 -4.84 -2.44 -2.98
C ALA A 162 -3.41 -2.88 -2.60
N GLY A 163 -2.63 -1.95 -2.03
CA GLY A 163 -1.27 -2.20 -1.56
C GLY A 163 -1.19 -2.73 -0.12
N PHE A 164 -2.30 -2.85 0.61
CA PHE A 164 -2.31 -3.20 2.02
C PHE A 164 -2.35 -4.72 2.26
N ASN A 165 -1.17 -5.30 2.52
CA ASN A 165 -1.02 -6.71 2.88
C ASN A 165 -0.10 -6.83 4.09
N ILE A 166 -0.66 -6.75 5.30
CA ILE A 166 0.11 -6.91 6.54
C ILE A 166 -0.21 -8.26 7.17
N LYS A 167 0.81 -8.91 7.74
CA LYS A 167 0.67 -10.15 8.52
C LYS A 167 0.98 -9.86 9.97
N MET A 168 0.24 -10.47 10.89
CA MET A 168 0.37 -10.19 12.32
C MET A 168 1.65 -10.80 12.90
N SER A 169 2.09 -11.96 12.40
CA SER A 169 3.25 -12.66 12.94
C SER A 169 4.39 -12.80 11.95
N MET A 170 5.60 -12.93 12.50
CA MET A 170 6.81 -13.23 11.74
C MET A 170 6.67 -14.52 10.92
N GLU A 171 6.03 -15.55 11.49
CA GLU A 171 5.84 -16.83 10.82
C GLU A 171 4.93 -16.72 9.60
N GLN A 172 3.80 -16.01 9.74
CA GLN A 172 2.92 -15.71 8.61
C GLN A 172 3.65 -14.92 7.52
N ALA A 173 4.43 -13.91 7.91
CA ALA A 173 5.20 -13.10 6.97
C ALA A 173 6.26 -13.91 6.22
N ARG A 174 6.98 -14.79 6.94
CA ARG A 174 7.99 -15.68 6.39
C ARG A 174 7.39 -16.62 5.35
N ASN A 175 6.25 -17.22 5.65
CA ASN A 175 5.62 -18.25 4.82
C ASN A 175 4.67 -17.69 3.74
N ALA A 176 4.39 -16.38 3.75
CA ALA A 176 3.52 -15.77 2.76
C ALA A 176 4.12 -15.85 1.34
N ALA A 177 3.30 -16.23 0.36
CA ALA A 177 3.64 -16.21 -1.05
C ALA A 177 3.88 -14.79 -1.55
N VAL A 178 2.99 -13.86 -1.18
CA VAL A 178 3.17 -12.42 -1.38
C VAL A 178 3.63 -11.81 -0.06
N LYS A 179 4.86 -11.30 -0.05
CA LYS A 179 5.46 -10.76 1.17
C LYS A 179 4.70 -9.54 1.68
N PRO A 180 4.64 -9.35 3.00
CA PRO A 180 3.82 -8.29 3.56
C PRO A 180 4.40 -6.92 3.21
N SER A 181 3.51 -6.00 2.86
CA SER A 181 3.84 -4.61 2.54
C SER A 181 2.61 -3.74 2.69
N MET A 182 2.84 -2.44 2.81
CA MET A 182 1.83 -1.43 2.59
C MET A 182 2.41 -0.26 1.81
N ARG A 183 1.55 0.53 1.18
CA ARG A 183 1.95 1.66 0.37
C ARG A 183 1.14 2.89 0.73
N PHE A 184 1.80 4.02 0.94
CA PHE A 184 1.15 5.32 0.98
C PHE A 184 1.31 6.03 -0.36
N ILE A 185 0.26 6.71 -0.78
CA ILE A 185 0.20 7.54 -1.98
C ILE A 185 0.04 8.99 -1.54
N TYR A 186 0.90 9.87 -2.03
CA TYR A 186 0.82 11.30 -1.81
C TYR A 186 0.72 12.01 -3.16
N GLU A 187 -0.27 12.87 -3.30
CA GLU A 187 -0.41 13.73 -4.48
C GLU A 187 0.08 15.11 -4.11
N ASP A 188 0.86 15.72 -5.00
CA ASP A 188 1.48 17.01 -4.76
C ASP A 188 1.60 17.82 -6.05
N ASP A 189 1.68 19.14 -5.90
CA ASP A 189 1.94 20.07 -7.00
C ASP A 189 3.39 20.57 -6.89
N ASP A 190 4.26 20.03 -7.73
CA ASP A 190 5.66 20.45 -7.83
C ASP A 190 5.77 21.67 -8.76
N PRO A 191 6.44 22.76 -8.36
CA PRO A 191 6.54 23.98 -9.17
C PRO A 191 7.23 23.79 -10.54
N LYS A 192 8.05 22.76 -10.69
CA LYS A 192 8.80 22.47 -11.93
C LYS A 192 8.16 21.34 -12.74
N LEU A 193 7.64 20.32 -12.06
CA LEU A 193 7.13 19.10 -12.69
C LEU A 193 5.60 19.09 -12.82
N GLY A 194 4.91 20.05 -12.21
CA GLY A 194 3.44 20.07 -12.13
C GLY A 194 2.93 19.01 -11.16
N LYS A 195 1.82 18.35 -11.51
CA LYS A 195 1.24 17.29 -10.66
C LYS A 195 2.16 16.10 -10.59
N VAL A 196 2.53 15.72 -9.36
CA VAL A 196 3.33 14.54 -9.08
C VAL A 196 2.63 13.63 -8.09
N THR A 197 2.92 12.34 -8.19
CA THR A 197 2.47 11.33 -7.23
C THR A 197 3.67 10.63 -6.63
N TYR A 198 3.77 10.65 -5.31
CA TYR A 198 4.73 9.85 -4.57
C TYR A 198 4.09 8.54 -4.11
N LYS A 199 4.83 7.45 -4.25
CA LYS A 199 4.46 6.12 -3.76
C LYS A 199 5.55 5.63 -2.82
N ILE A 200 5.21 5.52 -1.55
CA ILE A 200 6.13 5.08 -0.49
C ILE A 200 5.69 3.71 -0.02
N THR A 201 6.45 2.68 -0.37
CA THR A 201 6.22 1.30 0.04
C THR A 201 7.04 0.99 1.28
N MET A 202 6.40 0.35 2.26
CA MET A 202 7.04 -0.05 3.48
C MET A 202 6.63 -1.47 3.88
N LYS A 203 7.53 -2.14 4.57
CA LYS A 203 7.34 -3.51 5.04
C LYS A 203 7.33 -3.55 6.57
N PRO A 204 6.47 -4.39 7.18
CA PRO A 204 6.45 -4.56 8.62
C PRO A 204 7.74 -5.21 9.11
N MET A 205 8.18 -4.75 10.27
CA MET A 205 9.34 -5.27 10.99
C MET A 205 8.86 -6.13 12.14
N TYR A 206 9.39 -7.35 12.25
CA TYR A 206 9.01 -8.29 13.29
C TYR A 206 10.15 -8.44 14.31
N GLN A 207 9.85 -8.22 15.59
CA GLN A 207 10.83 -8.47 16.65
C GLN A 207 11.10 -9.98 16.69
N TYR A 208 12.36 -10.39 16.57
CA TYR A 208 12.75 -11.81 16.68
C TYR A 208 13.65 -12.08 17.89
N TYR A 209 14.31 -11.05 18.42
CA TYR A 209 15.20 -11.21 19.56
C TYR A 209 15.25 -9.95 20.41
N ARG A 210 15.37 -10.16 21.72
CA ARG A 210 15.64 -9.12 22.73
C ARG A 210 16.35 -9.82 23.87
N ASP A 211 17.54 -9.34 24.25
CA ASP A 211 18.25 -9.91 25.40
C ASP A 211 17.38 -9.80 26.65
N PRO A 212 17.38 -10.79 27.57
CA PRO A 212 16.52 -10.81 28.75
C PRO A 212 16.58 -9.53 29.60
N ASP A 213 17.76 -8.93 29.72
CA ASP A 213 17.99 -7.71 30.52
C ASP A 213 17.96 -6.42 29.69
N GLN A 214 17.80 -6.53 28.37
CA GLN A 214 17.80 -5.37 27.50
C GLN A 214 16.45 -4.66 27.53
N GLN A 215 16.45 -3.42 28.01
CA GLN A 215 15.25 -2.59 28.09
C GLN A 215 15.10 -1.58 26.97
N THR A 216 16.19 -1.30 26.24
CA THR A 216 16.27 -0.17 25.33
C THR A 216 16.31 -0.54 23.87
N SER A 217 16.75 -1.77 23.54
CA SER A 217 16.84 -2.23 22.16
C SER A 217 16.26 -3.63 21.95
N ALA A 218 15.89 -3.91 20.71
CA ALA A 218 15.56 -5.26 20.26
C ALA A 218 15.95 -5.42 18.79
N LYS A 219 16.11 -6.67 18.36
CA LYS A 219 16.41 -7.03 16.98
C LYS A 219 15.13 -7.35 16.21
N TYR A 220 15.06 -6.82 15.01
CA TYR A 220 13.91 -6.92 14.11
C TYR A 220 14.31 -7.49 12.76
N VAL A 221 13.36 -8.14 12.10
CA VAL A 221 13.53 -8.70 10.76
C VAL A 221 12.48 -8.17 9.80
N VAL A 222 12.89 -7.94 8.56
CA VAL A 222 12.04 -7.62 7.40
C VAL A 222 12.24 -8.70 6.35
N PHE A 223 11.13 -9.22 5.81
CA PHE A 223 11.16 -10.19 4.71
C PHE A 223 10.99 -9.46 3.37
N PRO A 224 12.05 -9.34 2.55
CA PRO A 224 11.99 -8.70 1.24
C PRO A 224 11.17 -9.49 0.23
#